data_AF-A0A8C5PFD7-F1
#
_entry.id   AF-A0A8C5PFD7-F1
#
_cell.length_a   1.000
_cell.length_b   1.000
_cell.length_c   1.000
_cell.angle_alpha   90.00
_cell.angle_beta   90.00
_cell.angle_gamma   90.00
#
_symmetry.space_group_name_H-M   'P 1'
#
loop_
_entity.id
_entity.type
_entity.pdbx_description
1 polymer ?
#
loop_
_entity_poly.entity_id
_entity_poly.type
_entity_poly.pdbx_seq_one_letter_code
_entity_poly.pdbx_strand_id
1 'polypeptide(L)'
;MASKEIETFEQLVALDIKRLNKHKYIDPKPKNLSKSEYEGLKQLKRDETLIIKPADKGGGIVVLNQEQYHNETMRLLNDPLTYRKLENDPTNRIKEIFFEYIQKGKDSGILNEQEFKYLNIKCPRIPVFYHLPKVHKDRFNPPGRPIVSGINSISCRTSEYIDHLLQPLVVKTRAHLKDTISVLQLLQELKWENDYLFATCDVNSLYTIIPYKEGCEAVEFFLRNSGNFSVDQLEFT
;
A
#
# COMPACT_ATOMS: atom_id res chain seq x y z
N MET A 1 -27.07 24.83 -48.78
CA MET A 1 -26.93 23.43 -48.31
C MET A 1 -26.30 23.50 -46.94
N ALA A 2 -27.07 23.30 -45.87
CA ALA A 2 -26.50 23.21 -44.53
C ALA A 2 -25.49 22.06 -44.52
N SER A 3 -24.31 22.29 -43.95
CA SER A 3 -23.21 21.33 -44.04
C SER A 3 -23.59 20.09 -43.23
N LYS A 4 -23.32 18.90 -43.79
CA LYS A 4 -23.69 17.60 -43.22
C LYS A 4 -23.13 17.42 -41.79
N GLU A 5 -22.07 18.16 -41.47
CA GLU A 5 -21.49 18.24 -40.13
C GLU A 5 -22.44 18.89 -39.10
N ILE A 6 -23.20 19.93 -39.48
CA ILE A 6 -24.13 20.61 -38.57
C ILE A 6 -25.30 19.70 -38.21
N GLU A 7 -25.89 19.01 -39.20
CA GLU A 7 -26.95 18.02 -38.94
C GLU A 7 -26.46 16.87 -38.05
N THR A 8 -25.23 16.42 -38.27
CA THR A 8 -24.63 15.35 -37.45
C THR A 8 -24.43 15.82 -36.00
N PHE A 9 -23.97 17.05 -35.81
CA PHE A 9 -23.79 17.65 -34.49
C PHE A 9 -25.13 17.82 -33.75
N GLU A 10 -26.17 18.30 -34.43
CA GLU A 10 -27.51 18.43 -33.85
C GLU A 10 -28.09 17.08 -33.41
N GLN A 11 -27.87 16.03 -34.21
CA GLN A 11 -28.29 14.67 -33.86
C GLN A 11 -27.55 14.12 -32.63
N LEU A 12 -26.24 14.38 -32.52
CA LEU A 12 -25.44 13.97 -31.35
C LEU A 12 -25.88 14.71 -30.09
N VAL A 13 -26.11 16.02 -30.17
CA VAL A 13 -26.61 16.84 -29.05
C VAL A 13 -28.00 16.36 -28.60
N ALA A 14 -28.90 16.04 -29.54
CA ALA A 14 -30.21 15.50 -29.23
C ALA A 14 -30.13 14.11 -28.55
N LEU A 15 -29.19 13.27 -28.96
CA LEU A 15 -28.90 11.97 -28.33
C LEU A 15 -28.38 12.14 -26.90
N ASP A 16 -27.46 13.09 -26.68
CA ASP A 16 -26.90 13.36 -25.35
C ASP A 16 -27.95 13.96 -24.41
N ILE A 17 -28.80 14.87 -24.89
CA ILE A 17 -29.95 15.39 -24.12
C ILE A 17 -30.91 14.24 -23.74
N LYS A 18 -31.18 13.30 -24.65
CA LYS A 18 -31.98 12.10 -24.34
C LYS A 18 -31.30 11.21 -23.28
N ARG A 19 -29.99 11.00 -23.36
CA ARG A 19 -29.22 10.23 -22.36
C ARG A 19 -29.23 10.90 -20.98
N LEU A 20 -28.99 12.20 -20.93
CA LEU A 20 -29.02 13.01 -19.71
C LEU A 20 -30.41 13.02 -19.07
N ASN A 21 -31.47 13.11 -19.87
CA ASN A 21 -32.84 13.05 -19.36
C ASN A 21 -33.26 11.62 -18.95
N LYS A 22 -32.66 10.57 -19.52
CA LYS A 22 -32.80 9.18 -19.05
C LYS A 22 -32.26 9.00 -17.63
N HIS A 23 -31.31 9.83 -17.19
CA HIS A 23 -30.80 9.86 -15.82
C HIS A 23 -31.59 10.78 -14.87
N LYS A 24 -32.59 11.52 -15.35
CA LYS A 24 -33.52 12.26 -14.47
C LYS A 24 -34.65 11.38 -13.92
N TYR A 25 -34.98 10.29 -14.62
CA TYR A 25 -35.86 9.22 -14.14
C TYR A 25 -35.01 7.98 -13.82
N ILE A 26 -34.21 8.08 -12.76
CA ILE A 26 -33.70 6.89 -12.08
C ILE A 26 -34.90 6.38 -11.27
N ASP A 27 -35.55 5.31 -11.72
CA ASP A 27 -36.38 4.50 -10.81
C ASP A 27 -35.57 4.32 -9.53
N PRO A 28 -36.07 4.72 -8.35
CA PRO A 28 -35.30 4.62 -7.12
C PRO A 28 -34.94 3.15 -6.97
N LYS A 29 -33.66 2.83 -7.23
CA LYS A 29 -33.15 1.47 -7.07
C LYS A 29 -33.65 0.97 -5.72
N PRO A 30 -34.28 -0.21 -5.65
CA PRO A 30 -34.80 -0.72 -4.39
C PRO A 30 -33.65 -0.67 -3.38
N LYS A 31 -33.89 -0.05 -2.23
CA LYS A 31 -32.88 0.02 -1.19
C LYS A 31 -32.66 -1.41 -0.71
N ASN A 32 -31.42 -1.88 -0.76
CA ASN A 32 -31.03 -3.21 -0.25
C ASN A 32 -31.17 -3.33 1.28
N LEU A 33 -31.58 -2.25 1.94
CA LEU A 33 -31.77 -2.15 3.38
C LEU A 33 -33.16 -1.57 3.66
N SER A 34 -33.85 -2.20 4.61
CA SER A 34 -35.04 -1.66 5.23
C SER A 34 -34.74 -0.35 5.98
N LYS A 35 -35.79 0.38 6.36
CA LYS A 35 -35.64 1.62 7.14
C LYS A 35 -34.98 1.38 8.49
N SER A 36 -35.40 0.31 9.19
CA SER A 36 -34.85 -0.05 10.50
C SER A 36 -33.38 -0.48 10.43
N GLU A 37 -32.97 -1.26 9.42
CA GLU A 37 -31.56 -1.62 9.22
C GLU A 37 -30.70 -0.38 8.93
N TYR A 38 -31.20 0.53 8.11
CA TYR A 38 -30.49 1.78 7.81
C TYR A 38 -30.36 2.68 9.04
N GLU A 39 -31.39 2.76 9.87
CA GLU A 39 -31.34 3.45 11.16
C GLU A 39 -30.37 2.75 12.13
N GLY A 40 -30.36 1.42 12.18
CA GLY A 40 -29.41 0.63 12.95
C GLY A 40 -27.95 0.91 12.53
N LEU A 41 -27.65 0.94 11.24
CA LEU A 41 -26.32 1.31 10.74
C LEU A 41 -25.94 2.75 11.10
N LYS A 42 -26.89 3.68 11.10
CA LYS A 42 -26.65 5.05 11.55
C LYS A 42 -26.34 5.11 13.04
N GLN A 43 -27.04 4.33 13.86
CA GLN A 43 -26.78 4.24 15.29
C GLN A 43 -25.40 3.63 15.55
N LEU A 44 -25.11 2.49 14.91
CA LEU A 44 -23.82 1.82 15.00
C LEU A 44 -22.64 2.72 14.57
N LYS A 45 -22.81 3.52 13.51
CA LYS A 45 -21.80 4.48 13.06
C LYS A 45 -21.55 5.62 14.07
N ARG A 46 -22.55 5.95 14.90
CA ARG A 46 -22.46 7.02 15.91
C ARG A 46 -21.96 6.52 17.26
N ASP A 47 -21.91 5.21 17.47
CA ASP A 47 -21.44 4.63 18.71
C ASP A 47 -19.91 4.71 18.80
N GLU A 48 -19.42 5.66 19.60
CA GLU A 48 -17.98 5.88 19.81
C GLU A 48 -17.35 4.85 20.75
N THR A 49 -18.16 4.00 21.41
CA THR A 49 -17.66 2.90 22.26
C THR A 49 -17.21 1.69 21.46
N LEU A 50 -17.49 1.67 20.15
CA LEU A 50 -17.19 0.58 19.24
C LEU A 50 -16.18 0.98 18.17
N ILE A 51 -15.30 0.05 17.83
CA ILE A 51 -14.36 0.14 16.72
C ILE A 51 -14.70 -0.97 15.73
N ILE A 52 -14.96 -0.59 14.49
CA ILE A 52 -15.26 -1.53 13.40
C ILE A 52 -14.06 -1.61 12.47
N LYS A 53 -13.48 -2.80 12.33
CA LYS A 53 -12.32 -3.07 11.47
C LYS A 53 -12.53 -4.33 10.64
N PRO A 54 -11.94 -4.42 9.44
CA PRO A 54 -11.86 -5.68 8.74
C PRO A 54 -10.96 -6.66 9.50
N ALA A 55 -11.29 -7.94 9.45
CA ALA A 55 -10.43 -9.01 9.94
C ALA A 55 -9.15 -9.10 9.10
N ASP A 56 -8.05 -9.49 9.74
CA ASP A 56 -6.77 -9.68 9.05
C ASP A 56 -6.80 -10.75 7.94
N LYS A 57 -7.65 -11.77 8.12
CA LYS A 57 -7.85 -12.86 7.16
C LYS A 57 -9.33 -13.25 7.10
N GLY A 58 -9.78 -13.72 5.94
CA GLY A 58 -11.12 -14.29 5.75
C GLY A 58 -12.23 -13.29 5.44
N GLY A 59 -11.91 -12.01 5.21
CA GLY A 59 -12.87 -11.01 4.73
C GLY A 59 -13.98 -10.60 5.71
N GLY A 60 -13.91 -11.07 6.97
CA GLY A 60 -14.89 -10.75 8.01
C GLY A 60 -14.81 -9.30 8.50
N ILE A 61 -15.88 -8.83 9.11
CA ILE A 61 -15.95 -7.55 9.84
C ILE A 61 -15.89 -7.86 11.33
N VAL A 62 -15.08 -7.13 12.07
CA VAL A 62 -14.92 -7.30 13.52
C VAL A 62 -15.38 -6.02 14.20
N VAL A 63 -16.29 -6.18 15.16
CA VAL A 63 -16.76 -5.13 16.06
C VAL A 63 -16.06 -5.33 17.39
N LEU A 64 -15.27 -4.34 17.80
CA LEU A 64 -14.45 -4.37 19.00
C LEU A 64 -14.91 -3.27 19.94
N ASN A 65 -14.76 -3.48 21.24
CA ASN A 65 -14.83 -2.38 22.20
C ASN A 65 -13.63 -1.43 21.97
N GLN A 66 -13.87 -0.12 22.06
CA GLN A 66 -12.86 0.91 21.82
C GLN A 66 -11.66 0.79 22.77
N GLU A 67 -11.91 0.48 24.04
CA GLU A 67 -10.87 0.33 25.07
C GLU A 67 -9.98 -0.86 24.77
N GLN A 68 -10.56 -2.01 24.38
CA GLN A 68 -9.81 -3.18 23.97
C GLN A 68 -8.89 -2.89 22.77
N TYR A 69 -9.43 -2.19 21.75
CA TYR A 69 -8.66 -1.80 20.58
C TYR A 69 -7.53 -0.83 20.92
N HIS A 70 -7.77 0.11 21.85
CA HIS A 70 -6.78 1.05 22.36
C HIS A 70 -5.67 0.34 23.16
N ASN A 71 -6.02 -0.56 24.06
CA ASN A 71 -5.06 -1.33 24.86
C ASN A 71 -4.14 -2.16 23.96
N GLU A 72 -4.68 -2.80 22.93
CA GLU A 72 -3.87 -3.52 21.94
C GLU A 72 -2.98 -2.58 21.12
N THR A 73 -3.47 -1.38 20.78
CA THR A 73 -2.67 -0.34 20.12
C THR A 73 -1.47 0.04 20.98
N MET A 74 -1.68 0.30 22.27
CA MET A 74 -0.61 0.66 23.19
C MET A 74 0.36 -0.50 23.42
N ARG A 75 -0.14 -1.75 23.51
CA ARG A 75 0.71 -2.94 23.60
C ARG A 75 1.65 -3.07 22.40
N LEU A 76 1.15 -2.82 21.19
CA LEU A 76 1.94 -2.87 19.96
C LEU A 76 2.99 -1.73 19.90
N LEU A 77 2.59 -0.49 20.22
CA LEU A 77 3.48 0.68 20.12
C LEU A 77 4.52 0.79 21.24
N ASN A 78 4.26 0.15 22.39
CA ASN A 78 5.19 0.14 23.53
C ASN A 78 6.22 -0.99 23.48
N ASP A 79 6.33 -1.73 22.38
CA ASP A 79 7.40 -2.73 22.20
C ASP A 79 8.76 -2.03 21.97
N PRO A 80 9.70 -2.07 22.93
CA PRO A 80 10.98 -1.36 22.83
C PRO A 80 11.94 -2.02 21.83
N LEU A 81 11.69 -3.26 21.42
CA LEU A 81 12.50 -3.94 20.41
C LEU A 81 12.20 -3.41 19.01
N THR A 82 10.94 -3.03 18.77
CA THR A 82 10.46 -2.60 17.44
C THR A 82 10.35 -1.08 17.33
N TYR A 83 9.86 -0.40 18.37
CA TYR A 83 9.51 1.02 18.31
C TYR A 83 10.32 1.86 19.30
N ARG A 84 10.58 3.09 18.89
CA ARG A 84 11.19 4.13 19.73
C ARG A 84 10.29 5.35 19.74
N LYS A 85 9.90 5.78 20.94
CA LYS A 85 9.17 7.02 21.11
C LYS A 85 10.06 8.20 20.72
N LEU A 86 9.53 9.08 19.87
CA LEU A 86 10.18 10.34 19.52
C LEU A 86 9.69 11.45 20.45
N GLU A 87 10.58 12.39 20.78
CA GLU A 87 10.25 13.54 21.63
C GLU A 87 9.43 14.59 20.89
N ASN A 88 9.70 14.76 19.58
CA ASN A 88 9.12 15.79 18.74
C ASN A 88 8.74 15.23 17.37
N ASP A 89 7.80 15.89 16.69
CA ASP A 89 7.39 15.52 15.32
C ASP A 89 8.56 15.73 14.33
N PRO A 90 9.08 14.66 13.69
CA PRO A 90 10.21 14.76 12.78
C PRO A 90 9.83 15.21 11.36
N THR A 91 8.55 15.46 11.08
CA THR A 91 8.01 15.63 9.71
C THR A 91 8.75 16.70 8.90
N ASN A 92 8.98 17.89 9.47
CA ASN A 92 9.66 18.97 8.74
C ASN A 92 11.13 18.62 8.43
N ARG A 93 11.85 18.08 9.42
CA ARG A 93 13.24 17.64 9.25
C ARG A 93 13.36 16.56 8.16
N ILE A 94 12.47 15.57 8.17
CA ILE A 94 12.47 14.51 7.14
C ILE A 94 12.15 15.10 5.77
N LYS A 95 11.21 16.04 5.70
CA LYS A 95 10.87 16.73 4.44
C LYS A 95 12.06 17.48 3.86
N GLU A 96 12.82 18.18 4.70
CA GLU A 96 14.05 18.88 4.29
C GLU A 96 15.09 17.91 3.73
N ILE A 97 15.35 16.80 4.43
CA ILE A 97 16.28 15.76 3.98
C ILE A 97 15.86 15.20 2.61
N PHE A 98 14.59 14.83 2.46
CA PHE A 98 14.08 14.32 1.18
C PHE A 98 14.21 15.36 0.07
N PHE A 99 13.89 16.62 0.36
CA PHE A 99 14.02 17.70 -0.61
C PHE A 99 15.47 17.92 -1.05
N GLU A 100 16.44 17.85 -0.13
CA GLU A 100 17.86 17.96 -0.43
C GLU A 100 18.32 16.89 -1.41
N TYR A 101 17.98 15.62 -1.16
CA TYR A 101 18.31 14.52 -2.08
C TYR A 101 17.63 14.67 -3.45
N ILE A 102 16.34 15.03 -3.47
CA ILE A 102 15.60 15.23 -4.73
C ILE A 102 16.19 16.40 -5.52
N GLN A 103 16.58 17.48 -4.85
CA GLN A 103 17.21 18.64 -5.48
C GLN A 103 18.59 18.29 -6.03
N LYS A 104 19.43 17.60 -5.26
CA LYS A 104 20.74 17.12 -5.72
C LYS A 104 20.62 16.21 -6.94
N GLY A 105 19.64 15.30 -6.95
CA GLY A 105 19.37 14.42 -8.10
C GLY A 105 18.95 15.19 -9.35
N LYS A 106 18.23 16.31 -9.20
CA LYS A 106 17.88 17.19 -10.32
C LYS A 106 19.10 17.97 -10.82
N ASP A 107 19.89 18.53 -9.92
CA ASP A 107 21.04 19.39 -10.27
C ASP A 107 22.16 18.58 -10.95
N SER A 108 22.32 17.31 -10.58
CA SER A 108 23.23 16.35 -11.23
C SER A 108 22.70 15.78 -12.55
N GLY A 109 21.46 16.10 -12.94
CA GLY A 109 20.83 15.58 -14.16
C GLY A 109 20.40 14.11 -14.08
N ILE A 110 20.46 13.49 -12.89
CA ILE A 110 19.98 12.12 -12.65
C ILE A 110 18.45 12.07 -12.77
N LEU A 111 17.77 13.08 -12.23
CA LEU A 111 16.31 13.21 -12.27
C LEU A 111 15.89 14.21 -13.34
N ASN A 112 14.96 13.79 -14.21
CA ASN A 112 14.30 14.70 -15.13
C ASN A 112 13.24 15.56 -14.42
N GLU A 113 12.69 16.56 -15.12
CA GLU A 113 11.70 17.48 -14.54
C GLU A 113 10.42 16.79 -14.06
N GLN A 114 9.99 15.73 -14.76
CA GLN A 114 8.78 14.99 -14.40
C GLN A 114 9.00 14.15 -13.14
N GLU A 115 10.14 13.47 -13.05
CA GLU A 115 10.56 12.71 -11.86
C GLU A 115 10.72 13.64 -10.66
N PHE A 116 11.41 14.78 -10.81
CA PHE A 116 11.54 15.76 -9.74
C PHE A 116 10.17 16.25 -9.25
N LYS A 117 9.25 16.59 -10.16
CA LYS A 117 7.91 17.05 -9.81
C LYS A 117 7.07 15.95 -9.15
N TYR A 118 7.25 14.70 -9.59
CA TYR A 118 6.60 13.56 -9.00
C TYR A 118 7.14 13.31 -7.58
N LEU A 119 8.45 13.23 -7.39
CA LEU A 119 9.07 12.97 -6.09
C LEU A 119 8.86 14.11 -5.07
N ASN A 120 8.82 15.36 -5.54
CA ASN A 120 8.66 16.52 -4.67
C ASN A 120 7.20 16.71 -4.19
N ILE A 121 6.89 16.13 -3.02
CA ILE A 121 5.59 16.25 -2.37
C ILE A 121 5.52 17.54 -1.53
N LYS A 122 4.71 18.51 -1.98
CA LYS A 122 4.54 19.79 -1.28
C LYS A 122 3.86 19.64 0.09
N CYS A 123 2.79 18.86 0.16
CA CYS A 123 1.95 18.69 1.35
C CYS A 123 1.78 17.19 1.66
N PRO A 124 2.78 16.57 2.33
CA PRO A 124 2.71 15.15 2.66
C PRO A 124 1.70 14.89 3.79
N ARG A 125 1.04 13.73 3.74
CA ARG A 125 0.18 13.25 4.81
C ARG A 125 1.01 12.53 5.87
N ILE A 126 0.75 12.81 7.15
CA ILE A 126 1.33 12.04 8.25
C ILE A 126 0.82 10.59 8.17
N PRO A 127 1.70 9.58 8.15
CA PRO A 127 1.30 8.19 8.13
C PRO A 127 0.40 7.84 9.33
N VAL A 128 -0.66 7.08 9.08
CA VAL A 128 -1.63 6.73 10.12
C VAL A 128 -1.42 5.29 10.57
N PHE A 129 -1.18 5.09 11.86
CA PHE A 129 -1.14 3.77 12.47
C PHE A 129 -2.55 3.23 12.73
N TYR A 130 -2.76 1.95 12.45
CA TYR A 130 -3.90 1.17 12.89
C TYR A 130 -3.52 -0.30 12.94
N HIS A 131 -4.41 -1.16 13.47
CA HIS A 131 -4.19 -2.60 13.41
C HIS A 131 -5.43 -3.36 12.97
N LEU A 132 -5.22 -4.55 12.40
CA LEU A 132 -6.27 -5.47 11.99
C LEU A 132 -6.31 -6.68 12.93
N PRO A 133 -7.47 -7.05 13.49
CA PRO A 133 -7.59 -8.18 14.40
C PRO A 133 -7.34 -9.53 13.69
N LYS A 134 -6.40 -10.31 14.22
CA LYS A 134 -6.08 -11.67 13.78
C LYS A 134 -7.03 -12.70 14.40
N VAL A 135 -8.32 -12.64 14.05
CA VAL A 135 -9.38 -13.54 14.59
C VAL A 135 -9.15 -15.03 14.37
N HIS A 136 -8.24 -15.39 13.45
CA HIS A 136 -7.80 -16.77 13.21
C HIS A 136 -6.78 -17.29 14.23
N LYS A 137 -6.23 -16.41 15.09
CA LYS A 137 -5.32 -16.76 16.18
C LYS A 137 -6.07 -16.86 17.51
N ASP A 138 -6.93 -15.88 17.79
CA ASP A 138 -7.81 -15.87 18.96
C ASP A 138 -9.13 -15.18 18.58
N ARG A 139 -10.27 -15.77 18.96
CA ARG A 139 -11.61 -15.23 18.66
C ARG A 139 -12.11 -14.23 19.69
N PHE A 140 -11.64 -14.32 20.94
CA PHE A 140 -12.10 -13.51 22.05
C PHE A 140 -11.20 -12.29 22.28
N ASN A 141 -9.88 -12.47 22.11
CA ASN A 141 -8.91 -11.38 22.21
C ASN A 141 -7.90 -11.43 21.04
N PRO A 142 -8.34 -11.12 19.81
CA PRO A 142 -7.49 -11.26 18.62
C PRO A 142 -6.29 -10.31 18.67
N PRO A 143 -5.05 -10.81 18.55
CA PRO A 143 -3.87 -9.96 18.41
C PRO A 143 -3.99 -9.07 17.17
N GLY A 144 -3.55 -7.82 17.27
CA GLY A 144 -3.51 -6.89 16.15
C GLY A 144 -2.36 -7.18 15.18
N ARG A 145 -2.61 -7.03 13.87
CA ARG A 145 -1.55 -6.82 12.86
C ARG A 145 -1.32 -5.32 12.74
N PRO A 146 -0.17 -4.78 13.18
CA PRO A 146 0.12 -3.37 13.03
C PRO A 146 0.29 -3.00 11.55
N ILE A 147 -0.29 -1.87 11.15
CA ILE A 147 -0.21 -1.31 9.80
C ILE A 147 0.00 0.20 9.92
N VAL A 148 0.94 0.72 9.14
CA VAL A 148 1.14 2.16 8.96
C VAL A 148 0.73 2.53 7.54
N SER A 149 -0.36 3.27 7.40
CA SER A 149 -0.81 3.77 6.10
C SER A 149 0.08 4.92 5.64
N GLY A 150 1.05 4.61 4.78
CA GLY A 150 1.95 5.59 4.15
C GLY A 150 1.40 6.28 2.90
N ILE A 151 0.13 6.10 2.53
CA ILE A 151 -0.45 6.69 1.32
C ILE A 151 -0.32 8.22 1.36
N ASN A 152 0.29 8.79 0.32
CA ASN A 152 0.60 10.22 0.19
C ASN A 152 1.52 10.77 1.29
N SER A 153 2.26 9.91 2.00
CA SER A 153 3.29 10.33 2.95
C SER A 153 4.58 10.77 2.26
N ILE A 154 5.51 11.35 3.03
CA ILE A 154 6.80 11.86 2.52
C ILE A 154 7.55 10.79 1.72
N SER A 155 7.59 9.55 2.22
CA SER A 155 8.35 8.47 1.60
C SER A 155 7.59 7.71 0.50
N CYS A 156 6.28 7.96 0.31
CA CYS A 156 5.43 7.16 -0.57
C CYS A 156 5.96 7.09 -2.01
N ARG A 157 6.14 8.26 -2.63
CA ARG A 157 6.57 8.37 -4.03
C ARG A 157 8.03 7.98 -4.23
N THR A 158 8.89 8.25 -3.25
CA THR A 158 10.28 7.78 -3.28
C THR A 158 10.35 6.26 -3.16
N SER A 159 9.50 5.63 -2.35
CA SER A 159 9.43 4.18 -2.24
C SER A 159 8.95 3.55 -3.55
N GLU A 160 7.92 4.13 -4.18
CA GLU A 160 7.43 3.71 -5.51
C GLU A 160 8.53 3.86 -6.58
N TYR A 161 9.27 4.96 -6.55
CA TYR A 161 10.37 5.21 -7.49
C TYR A 161 11.53 4.22 -7.31
N ILE A 162 11.97 3.99 -6.07
CA ILE A 162 13.02 3.02 -5.76
C ILE A 162 12.58 1.62 -6.16
N ASP A 163 11.34 1.21 -5.84
CA ASP A 163 10.82 -0.08 -6.27
C ASP A 163 10.89 -0.22 -7.78
N HIS A 164 10.41 0.77 -8.54
CA HIS A 164 10.48 0.77 -10.00
C HIS A 164 11.90 0.56 -10.54
N LEU A 165 12.90 1.21 -9.95
CA LEU A 165 14.32 1.06 -10.34
C LEU A 165 14.87 -0.33 -9.99
N LEU A 166 14.44 -0.92 -8.87
CA LEU A 166 14.94 -2.20 -8.39
C LEU A 166 14.23 -3.42 -9.02
N GLN A 167 12.99 -3.28 -9.49
CA GLN A 167 12.20 -4.38 -10.08
C GLN A 167 12.98 -5.20 -11.14
N PRO A 168 13.68 -4.58 -12.12
CA PRO A 168 14.46 -5.33 -13.11
C PRO A 168 15.62 -6.15 -12.51
N LEU A 169 16.12 -5.77 -11.34
CA LEU A 169 17.18 -6.49 -10.63
C LEU A 169 16.59 -7.66 -9.84
N VAL A 170 15.47 -7.43 -9.17
CA VAL A 170 14.78 -8.46 -8.36
C VAL A 170 14.41 -9.67 -9.21
N VAL A 171 13.89 -9.46 -10.43
CA VAL A 171 13.48 -10.54 -11.35
C VAL A 171 14.67 -11.41 -11.79
N LYS A 172 15.90 -10.89 -11.77
CA LYS A 172 17.12 -11.64 -12.12
C LYS A 172 17.66 -12.49 -10.97
N THR A 173 17.13 -12.33 -9.76
CA THR A 173 17.62 -13.08 -8.59
C THR A 173 17.14 -14.53 -8.63
N ARG A 174 17.99 -15.46 -8.17
CA ARG A 174 17.64 -16.90 -8.13
C ARG A 174 16.46 -17.22 -7.21
N ALA A 175 16.24 -16.39 -6.19
CA ALA A 175 15.15 -16.55 -5.23
C ALA A 175 13.84 -15.90 -5.69
N HIS A 176 13.81 -15.28 -6.89
CA HIS A 176 12.61 -14.65 -7.40
C HIS A 176 11.52 -15.68 -7.68
N LEU A 177 10.39 -15.54 -7.00
CA LEU A 177 9.15 -16.25 -7.29
C LEU A 177 8.14 -15.24 -7.81
N LYS A 178 7.59 -15.49 -9.00
CA LYS A 178 6.70 -14.53 -9.67
C LYS A 178 5.35 -14.43 -8.98
N ASP A 179 4.69 -15.56 -8.79
CA ASP A 179 3.35 -15.65 -8.22
C ASP A 179 3.04 -17.08 -7.75
N THR A 180 1.88 -17.27 -7.12
CA THR A 180 1.44 -18.58 -6.62
C THR A 180 1.33 -19.64 -7.72
N ILE A 181 0.99 -19.26 -8.95
CA ILE A 181 0.84 -20.18 -10.08
C ILE A 181 2.22 -20.71 -10.50
N SER A 182 3.22 -19.84 -10.60
CA SER A 182 4.60 -20.21 -10.93
C SER A 182 5.19 -21.20 -9.93
N VAL A 183 4.88 -21.05 -8.64
CA VAL A 183 5.31 -21.99 -7.60
C VAL A 183 4.62 -23.34 -7.76
N LEU A 184 3.32 -23.37 -8.06
CA LEU A 184 2.60 -24.63 -8.28
C LEU A 184 3.15 -25.39 -9.50
N GLN A 185 3.50 -24.68 -10.57
CA GLN A 185 4.15 -25.26 -11.75
C GLN A 185 5.52 -25.86 -11.40
N LEU A 186 6.35 -25.11 -10.66
CA LEU A 186 7.65 -25.61 -10.19
C LEU A 186 7.50 -26.89 -9.36
N LEU A 187 6.53 -26.94 -8.44
CA LEU A 187 6.27 -28.11 -7.61
C LEU A 187 5.77 -29.32 -8.41
N GLN A 188 5.04 -29.11 -9.50
CA GLN A 188 4.58 -30.19 -10.39
C GLN A 188 5.71 -30.80 -11.22
N GLU A 189 6.75 -30.02 -11.54
CA GLU A 189 7.92 -30.47 -12.29
C GLU A 189 8.91 -31.27 -11.43
N LEU A 190 8.86 -31.12 -10.11
CA LEU A 190 9.70 -31.88 -9.18
C LEU A 190 9.33 -33.36 -9.19
N LYS A 191 10.34 -34.22 -9.29
CA LYS A 191 10.19 -35.67 -9.07
C LYS A 191 10.38 -35.97 -7.59
N TRP A 192 9.36 -36.55 -6.99
CA TRP A 192 9.32 -36.87 -5.57
C TRP A 192 9.74 -38.33 -5.36
N GLU A 193 10.71 -38.57 -4.47
CA GLU A 193 11.07 -39.91 -4.01
C GLU A 193 10.33 -40.21 -2.69
N ASN A 194 10.08 -41.49 -2.41
CA ASN A 194 9.22 -41.91 -1.28
C ASN A 194 9.86 -41.70 0.09
N ASP A 195 11.14 -41.33 0.15
CA ASP A 195 11.93 -41.06 1.34
C ASP A 195 12.04 -39.57 1.69
N TYR A 196 11.40 -38.68 0.92
CA TYR A 196 11.40 -37.25 1.21
C TYR A 196 10.46 -36.88 2.36
N LEU A 197 10.97 -36.03 3.25
CA LEU A 197 10.19 -35.42 4.33
C LEU A 197 9.79 -34.01 3.95
N PHE A 198 8.51 -33.70 4.08
CA PHE A 198 8.01 -32.34 3.93
C PHE A 198 8.17 -31.57 5.24
N ALA A 199 8.83 -30.42 5.16
CA ALA A 199 8.94 -29.47 6.24
C ALA A 199 8.40 -28.11 5.78
N THR A 200 7.67 -27.43 6.67
CA THR A 200 7.19 -26.07 6.45
C THR A 200 7.77 -25.15 7.49
N CYS A 201 8.30 -24.02 7.07
CA CYS A 201 8.84 -22.99 7.96
C CYS A 201 8.08 -21.67 7.72
N ASP A 202 7.80 -20.93 8.79
CA ASP A 202 7.20 -19.59 8.74
C ASP A 202 8.11 -18.61 9.47
N VAL A 203 8.26 -17.41 8.92
CA VAL A 203 9.07 -16.34 9.53
C VAL A 203 8.14 -15.44 10.33
N ASN A 204 8.35 -15.39 11.64
CA ASN A 204 7.58 -14.51 12.49
C ASN A 204 8.00 -13.04 12.29
N SER A 205 7.03 -12.15 12.09
CA SER A 205 7.23 -10.70 12.02
C SER A 205 8.34 -10.24 11.06
N LEU A 206 8.42 -10.83 9.85
CA LEU A 206 9.45 -10.58 8.83
C LEU A 206 9.87 -9.11 8.72
N TYR A 207 8.92 -8.18 8.55
CA TYR A 207 9.20 -6.75 8.34
C TYR A 207 9.95 -6.07 9.50
N THR A 208 9.81 -6.57 10.72
CA THR A 208 10.47 -5.98 11.91
C THR A 208 11.89 -6.50 12.12
N ILE A 209 12.27 -7.58 11.43
CA ILE A 209 13.57 -8.25 11.59
C ILE A 209 14.42 -8.19 10.31
N ILE A 210 14.02 -7.38 9.32
CA ILE A 210 14.81 -7.21 8.09
C ILE A 210 16.13 -6.51 8.46
N PRO A 211 17.29 -7.14 8.17
CA PRO A 211 18.58 -6.54 8.47
C PRO A 211 18.86 -5.38 7.51
N TYR A 212 18.71 -4.14 8.00
CA TYR A 212 18.77 -2.94 7.15
C TYR A 212 20.13 -2.76 6.47
N LYS A 213 21.23 -3.00 7.19
CA LYS A 213 22.58 -2.76 6.67
C LYS A 213 22.91 -3.74 5.54
N GLU A 214 22.69 -5.02 5.78
CA GLU A 214 22.89 -6.11 4.83
C GLU A 214 21.95 -5.95 3.62
N GLY A 215 20.73 -5.44 3.83
CA GLY A 215 19.82 -5.06 2.75
C GLY A 215 20.39 -3.98 1.85
N CYS A 216 20.95 -2.91 2.43
CA CYS A 216 21.61 -1.84 1.66
C CYS A 216 22.84 -2.36 0.90
N GLU A 217 23.69 -3.17 1.54
CA GLU A 217 24.86 -3.78 0.91
C GLU A 217 24.47 -4.68 -0.27
N ALA A 218 23.40 -5.47 -0.12
CA ALA A 218 22.88 -6.30 -1.21
C ALA A 218 22.37 -5.44 -2.38
N VAL A 219 21.62 -4.38 -2.10
CA VAL A 219 21.13 -3.45 -3.14
C VAL A 219 22.30 -2.81 -3.88
N GLU A 220 23.31 -2.33 -3.17
CA GLU A 220 24.52 -1.75 -3.77
C GLU A 220 25.24 -2.75 -4.68
N PHE A 221 25.43 -3.99 -4.21
CA PHE A 221 26.03 -5.06 -5.00
C PHE A 221 25.28 -5.29 -6.32
N PHE A 222 23.95 -5.38 -6.28
CA PHE A 222 23.15 -5.61 -7.49
C PHE A 222 23.16 -4.39 -8.42
N LEU A 223 23.12 -3.17 -7.88
CA LEU A 223 23.16 -1.95 -8.66
C LEU A 223 24.49 -1.83 -9.43
N ARG A 224 25.63 -2.01 -8.76
CA ARG A 224 26.98 -1.96 -9.37
C ARG A 224 27.18 -3.04 -10.43
N ASN A 225 26.63 -4.24 -10.22
CA ASN A 225 26.79 -5.36 -11.14
C ASN A 225 25.75 -5.42 -12.26
N SER A 226 24.74 -4.55 -12.24
CA SER A 226 23.66 -4.58 -13.23
C SER A 226 24.05 -4.06 -14.62
N GLY A 227 25.06 -3.18 -14.68
CA GLY A 227 25.41 -2.42 -15.88
C GLY A 227 24.37 -1.39 -16.32
N ASN A 228 23.29 -1.21 -15.55
CA ASN A 228 22.17 -0.31 -15.89
C ASN A 228 22.36 1.13 -15.40
N PHE A 229 23.33 1.38 -14.52
CA PHE A 229 23.56 2.67 -13.87
C PHE A 229 25.01 3.11 -14.06
N SER A 230 25.22 4.40 -14.34
CA SER A 230 26.56 4.98 -14.39
C SER A 230 27.18 5.11 -13.00
N VAL A 231 28.51 5.27 -12.93
CA VAL A 231 29.21 5.51 -11.66
C VAL A 231 28.66 6.77 -10.98
N ASP A 232 28.44 7.85 -11.73
CA ASP A 232 27.88 9.10 -11.22
C ASP A 232 26.46 8.91 -10.62
N GLN A 233 25.65 8.04 -11.24
CA GLN A 233 24.31 7.70 -10.71
C GLN A 233 24.37 6.87 -9.42
N LEU A 234 25.40 6.03 -9.26
CA LEU A 234 25.57 5.14 -8.11
C LEU A 234 26.22 5.83 -6.92
N GLU A 235 27.23 6.66 -7.18
CA GLU A 235 27.95 7.39 -6.14
C GLU A 235 27.22 8.67 -5.75
N PHE A 236 26.21 9.07 -6.53
CA PHE A 236 25.39 10.25 -6.29
C PHE A 236 26.29 11.48 -6.03
N THR A 237 27.38 11.58 -6.78
CA THR A 237 28.45 12.59 -6.65
C THR A 237 28.00 13.93 -7.17
#